data_AF-A0A7J6SU34-F1
#
_entry.id   AF-A0A7J6SU34-F1
#
_cell.length_a   1.000
_cell.length_b   1.000
_cell.length_c   1.000
_cell.angle_alpha   90.00
_cell.angle_beta   90.00
_cell.angle_gamma   90.00
#
_symmetry.space_group_name_H-M   'P 1'
#
loop_
_entity.id
_entity.type
_entity.pdbx_description
1 polymer ?
#
loop_
_entity_poly.entity_id
_entity_poly.type
_entity_poly.pdbx_seq_one_letter_code
_entity_poly.pdbx_strand_id
1 'polypeptide(L)'
;MSDTETPSTTLYVSPIADPLMGGKLNARAMKLVKKAATSKNLRRGVPEVLKAIRKGQKGMVLLAADVYPVDVIAHVPAYCEKK
;
A
#
# COMPACT_ATOMS: atom_id res chain seq x y z
N MET A 1 5.03 -27.34 2.67
CA MET A 1 5.61 -26.60 3.80
C MET A 1 4.89 -25.27 3.89
N SER A 2 4.07 -25.18 4.92
CA SER A 2 3.06 -24.19 5.21
C SER A 2 3.65 -23.12 6.13
N ASP A 3 3.89 -21.92 5.59
CA ASP A 3 4.26 -20.76 6.39
C ASP A 3 3.02 -20.19 7.08
N THR A 4 2.79 -20.64 8.32
CA THR A 4 1.91 -20.01 9.29
C THR A 4 2.58 -18.74 9.84
N GLU A 5 2.06 -17.58 9.47
CA GLU A 5 2.10 -16.38 10.32
C GLU A 5 0.63 -16.00 10.60
N THR A 6 0.24 -16.11 11.86
CA THR A 6 -1.05 -15.66 12.40
C THR A 6 -1.31 -14.19 12.09
N PRO A 7 -2.47 -13.79 11.56
CA PRO A 7 -3.02 -12.47 11.85
C PRO A 7 -3.89 -12.57 13.10
N SER A 8 -3.56 -11.79 14.11
CA SER A 8 -4.51 -11.37 15.14
C SER A 8 -5.79 -10.87 14.45
N THR A 9 -6.91 -11.56 14.62
CA THR A 9 -8.29 -11.17 14.30
C THR A 9 -8.44 -10.27 13.06
N THR A 10 -8.43 -10.83 11.85
CA THR A 10 -8.83 -10.10 10.62
C THR A 10 -10.32 -9.77 10.67
N LEU A 11 -10.66 -8.56 11.10
CA LEU A 11 -12.04 -8.07 11.18
C LEU A 11 -12.61 -7.71 9.79
N TYR A 12 -11.78 -7.42 8.79
CA TYR A 12 -12.20 -7.17 7.41
C TYR A 12 -10.96 -7.09 6.48
N VAL A 13 -11.01 -7.75 5.33
CA VAL A 13 -10.03 -7.60 4.24
C VAL A 13 -10.76 -7.03 3.03
N SER A 14 -10.27 -5.92 2.50
CA SER A 14 -10.84 -5.28 1.32
C SER A 14 -10.64 -6.18 0.08
N PRO A 15 -11.64 -6.31 -0.81
CA PRO A 15 -11.51 -7.04 -2.07
C PRO A 15 -10.43 -6.49 -3.01
N ILE A 16 -9.98 -5.25 -2.78
CA ILE A 16 -8.96 -4.56 -3.58
C ILE A 16 -7.54 -4.92 -3.10
N ALA A 17 -7.42 -5.66 -1.99
CA ALA A 17 -6.15 -6.03 -1.40
C ALA A 17 -5.50 -7.23 -2.10
N ASP A 18 -5.44 -7.23 -3.43
CA ASP A 18 -4.69 -8.20 -4.22
C ASP A 18 -3.53 -7.48 -4.93
N PRO A 19 -2.25 -7.82 -4.66
CA PRO A 19 -1.72 -8.88 -3.79
C PRO A 19 -1.56 -8.48 -2.31
N LEU A 20 -1.91 -9.39 -1.40
CA LEU A 20 -1.55 -9.30 0.02
C LEU A 20 -0.07 -9.60 0.22
N MET A 21 0.64 -8.72 0.91
CA MET A 21 2.00 -9.02 1.32
C MET A 21 2.00 -9.89 2.59
N GLY A 22 2.77 -10.98 2.55
CA GLY A 22 3.00 -11.88 3.69
C GLY A 22 4.32 -11.58 4.42
N GLY A 23 4.45 -12.10 5.65
CA GLY A 23 5.54 -11.92 6.62
C GLY A 23 6.84 -11.28 6.19
N LYS A 24 7.68 -12.04 5.47
CA LYS A 24 9.02 -11.58 5.07
C LYS A 24 8.97 -10.33 4.18
N LEU A 25 7.96 -10.20 3.32
CA LEU A 25 7.77 -9.03 2.46
C LEU A 25 7.20 -7.85 3.24
N ASN A 26 6.26 -8.08 4.15
CA ASN A 26 5.74 -7.04 5.06
C ASN A 26 6.86 -6.41 5.89
N ALA A 27 7.72 -7.24 6.50
CA ALA A 27 8.83 -6.75 7.30
C ALA A 27 9.83 -5.92 6.47
N ARG A 28 10.07 -6.28 5.20
CA ARG A 28 10.92 -5.52 4.28
C ARG A 28 10.27 -4.21 3.87
N ALA A 29 9.00 -4.21 3.50
CA ALA A 29 8.25 -3.01 3.14
C ALA A 29 8.20 -2.01 4.30
N MET A 30 7.96 -2.47 5.53
CA MET A 30 7.96 -1.61 6.71
C MET A 30 9.34 -1.00 7.00
N LYS A 31 10.44 -1.74 6.75
CA LYS A 31 11.79 -1.17 6.83
C LYS A 31 12.04 -0.12 5.75
N LEU A 32 11.54 -0.34 4.52
CA LEU A 32 11.65 0.64 3.43
C LEU A 32 10.86 1.92 3.73
N VAL A 33 9.64 1.80 4.25
CA VAL A 33 8.82 2.98 4.64
C VAL A 33 9.53 3.80 5.71
N LYS A 34 10.12 3.15 6.72
CA LYS A 34 10.89 3.84 7.78
C LYS A 34 12.07 4.62 7.19
N LYS A 35 12.86 4.00 6.29
CA LYS A 35 13.98 4.68 5.60
C LYS A 35 13.48 5.82 4.69
N ALA A 36 12.40 5.61 3.96
CA ALA A 36 11.80 6.60 3.06
C ALA A 36 11.31 7.82 3.83
N ALA A 37 10.72 7.61 5.02
CA ALA A 37 10.29 8.68 5.92
C ALA A 37 11.47 9.54 6.39
N THR A 38 12.60 8.94 6.76
CA THR A 38 13.83 9.67 7.12
C THR A 38 14.37 10.49 5.94
N SER A 39 14.32 9.94 4.73
CA SER A 39 14.75 10.62 3.50
C SER A 39 13.77 11.68 2.95
N LYS A 40 12.64 11.93 3.64
CA LYS A 40 11.55 12.87 3.23
C LYS A 40 10.92 12.60 1.85
N ASN A 41 11.13 11.42 1.27
CA ASN A 41 10.58 11.02 -0.02
C ASN A 41 9.23 10.30 0.08
N LEU A 42 8.61 10.29 1.28
CA LEU A 42 7.32 9.65 1.51
C LEU A 42 6.18 10.63 1.26
N ARG A 43 5.22 10.24 0.42
CA ARG A 43 3.93 10.93 0.24
C ARG A 43 2.86 10.17 1.01
N ARG A 44 2.00 10.88 1.74
CA ARG A 44 0.99 10.25 2.61
C ARG A 44 -0.40 10.69 2.19
N GLY A 45 -1.31 9.74 2.10
CA GLY A 45 -2.71 9.97 1.77
C GLY A 45 -3.02 10.05 0.28
N VAL A 46 -4.29 9.80 -0.04
CA VAL A 46 -4.83 9.75 -1.40
C VAL A 46 -4.59 11.04 -2.21
N PRO A 47 -4.82 12.27 -1.69
CA PRO A 47 -4.64 13.48 -2.49
C PRO A 47 -3.18 13.74 -2.88
N GLU A 48 -2.22 13.38 -2.02
CA GLU A 48 -0.79 13.53 -2.32
C GLU A 48 -0.32 12.49 -3.34
N VAL A 49 -0.73 11.23 -3.17
CA VAL A 49 -0.37 10.14 -4.09
C VAL A 49 -0.90 10.42 -5.50
N LEU A 50 -2.16 10.85 -5.63
CA LEU A 50 -2.74 11.24 -6.92
C LEU A 50 -1.99 12.41 -7.57
N LYS A 51 -1.58 13.42 -6.79
CA LYS A 51 -0.78 14.54 -7.31
C LYS A 51 0.59 14.05 -7.82
N ALA A 52 1.24 13.13 -7.11
CA ALA A 52 2.53 12.56 -7.51
C ALA A 52 2.41 11.74 -8.80
N ILE A 53 1.38 10.90 -8.93
CA ILE A 53 1.11 10.10 -10.13
C ILE A 53 0.80 11.00 -11.35
N ARG A 54 -0.02 12.04 -11.15
CA ARG A 54 -0.31 13.04 -12.19
C ARG A 54 0.97 13.75 -12.66
N LYS A 55 1.85 14.13 -11.73
CA LYS A 55 3.17 14.71 -12.03
C LYS A 55 4.18 13.72 -12.64
N GLY A 56 3.83 12.44 -12.77
CA GLY A 56 4.69 11.43 -13.38
C GLY A 56 5.84 10.96 -12.49
N GLN A 57 5.74 11.15 -11.16
CA GLN A 57 6.71 10.56 -10.25
C GLN A 57 6.52 9.03 -10.23
N LYS A 58 7.59 8.31 -10.57
CA LYS A 58 7.63 6.84 -10.54
C LYS A 58 8.07 6.36 -9.16
N GLY A 59 7.45 5.32 -8.66
CA GLY A 59 7.75 4.76 -7.34
C GLY A 59 6.85 3.59 -7.00
N MET A 60 6.83 3.22 -5.73
CA MET A 60 6.00 2.14 -5.19
C MET A 60 4.90 2.73 -4.31
N VAL A 61 3.67 2.25 -4.50
CA VAL A 61 2.51 2.60 -3.65
C VAL A 61 2.22 1.44 -2.73
N LEU A 62 2.10 1.72 -1.43
CA LEU A 62 1.70 0.74 -0.43
C LEU A 62 0.30 1.08 0.05
N LEU A 63 -0.59 0.10 -0.02
CA LEU A 63 -1.98 0.22 0.40
C LEU A 63 -2.22 -0.67 1.63
N ALA A 64 -3.05 -0.20 2.53
CA ALA A 64 -3.51 -1.00 3.65
C ALA A 64 -4.68 -1.89 3.20
N ALA A 65 -4.72 -3.12 3.69
CA ALA A 65 -5.70 -4.12 3.27
C ALA A 65 -7.06 -3.96 3.98
N ASP A 66 -7.12 -3.18 5.05
CA ASP A 66 -8.27 -3.03 5.97
C ASP A 66 -8.96 -1.67 5.84
N VAL A 67 -8.83 -1.00 4.70
CA VAL A 67 -9.37 0.36 4.53
C VAL A 67 -10.87 0.34 4.27
N TYR A 68 -11.58 1.16 5.05
CA TYR A 68 -12.99 1.49 4.87
C TYR A 68 -13.15 3.00 4.74
N PRO A 69 -13.91 3.53 3.76
CA PRO A 69 -14.56 2.86 2.63
C PRO A 69 -13.60 2.57 1.46
N VAL A 70 -13.85 1.49 0.72
CA VAL A 70 -13.01 1.03 -0.39
C VAL A 70 -12.95 2.02 -1.57
N ASP A 71 -14.00 2.82 -1.75
CA ASP A 71 -14.14 3.75 -2.87
C ASP A 71 -13.05 4.84 -2.90
N VAL A 72 -12.55 5.22 -1.72
CA VAL A 72 -11.52 6.25 -1.59
C VAL A 72 -10.18 5.77 -2.17
N ILE A 73 -9.89 4.48 -2.08
CA ILE A 73 -8.62 3.89 -2.54
C ILE A 73 -8.76 3.23 -3.91
N ALA A 74 -9.95 2.77 -4.32
CA ALA A 74 -10.18 2.09 -5.59
C ALA A 74 -9.63 2.84 -6.82
N HIS A 75 -9.59 4.17 -6.74
CA HIS A 75 -9.03 5.00 -7.80
C HIS A 75 -7.51 4.85 -7.96
N VAL A 76 -6.78 4.66 -6.86
CA VAL A 76 -5.30 4.70 -6.83
C VAL A 76 -4.69 3.59 -7.71
N PRO A 77 -5.04 2.30 -7.58
CA PRO A 77 -4.55 1.25 -8.47
C PRO A 77 -4.87 1.52 -9.95
N ALA A 78 -6.10 1.97 -10.26
CA ALA A 78 -6.51 2.26 -11.64
C ALA A 78 -5.69 3.38 -12.28
N TYR A 79 -5.21 4.37 -11.51
CA TYR A 79 -4.30 5.39 -12.01
C TYR A 79 -2.85 4.89 -12.17
N CYS A 80 -2.43 3.89 -11.39
CA CYS A 80 -1.12 3.26 -11.52
C CYS A 80 -1.03 2.33 -12.74
N GLU A 81 -2.12 1.67 -13.13
CA GLU A 81 -2.13 0.78 -14.30
C GLU A 81 -2.23 1.51 -15.64
N LYS A 82 -2.87 2.69 -15.67
CA LYS A 82 -3.08 3.48 -16.89
C LYS A 82 -1.82 4.19 -17.42
N LYS A 83 -0.67 4.09 -16.74
CA LYS A 83 0.50 4.91 -17.01
C LYS A 83 1.80 4.15 -16.80
#